data_AF-A0A7C1WEL2-F1
#
_entry.id   AF-A0A7C1WEL2-F1
#
_cell.length_a   1.000
_cell.length_b   1.000
_cell.length_c   1.000
_cell.angle_alpha   90.00
_cell.angle_beta   90.00
_cell.angle_gamma   90.00
#
_symmetry.space_group_name_H-M   'P 1'
#
loop_
_entity.id
_entity.type
_entity.pdbx_description
1 polymer ?
#
loop_
_entity_poly.entity_id
_entity_poly.type
_entity_poly.pdbx_seq_one_letter_code
_entity_poly.pdbx_strand_id
1 'polypeptide(L)'
;MARVEVASQVINSMLEKVVKRYPTFEYLEPFYRELIDITVSLDELKHNIGALSWGMKTIQKIKNETIRKMKRTKDIDRLGKLRKEAYGRYISVLKRIEDNMEFLNSAREKLKQL
;
A
#
# COMPACT_ATOMS: atom_id res chain seq x y z
N MET A 1 -22.24 -0.83 4.22
CA MET A 1 -21.07 0.10 4.22
C MET A 1 -19.87 -0.52 4.91
N ALA A 2 -20.04 -1.13 6.10
CA ALA A 2 -18.97 -1.81 6.86
C ALA A 2 -18.02 -2.68 6.02
N ARG A 3 -18.53 -3.49 5.08
CA ARG A 3 -17.68 -4.34 4.22
C ARG A 3 -16.67 -3.58 3.35
N VAL A 4 -17.02 -2.39 2.86
CA VAL A 4 -16.10 -1.54 2.06
C VAL A 4 -15.03 -0.93 2.96
N GLU A 5 -15.43 -0.59 4.18
CA GLU A 5 -14.56 0.02 5.18
C GLU A 5 -13.54 -0.97 5.73
N VAL A 6 -14.00 -2.13 6.20
CA VAL A 6 -13.14 -3.20 6.73
C VAL A 6 -12.15 -3.65 5.67
N ALA A 7 -12.58 -3.83 4.41
CA ALA A 7 -11.66 -4.19 3.33
C ALA A 7 -10.53 -3.16 3.15
N SER A 8 -10.86 -1.87 3.14
CA SER A 8 -9.84 -0.81 3.05
C SER A 8 -8.91 -0.78 4.28
N GLN A 9 -9.44 -1.00 5.48
CA GLN A 9 -8.64 -1.05 6.71
C GLN A 9 -7.68 -2.24 6.71
N VAL A 10 -8.15 -3.42 6.31
CA VAL A 10 -7.33 -4.62 6.22
C VAL A 10 -6.21 -4.43 5.20
N ILE A 11 -6.51 -3.94 4.00
CA ILE A 11 -5.49 -3.68 2.98
C ILE A 11 -4.45 -2.66 3.49
N ASN A 12 -4.90 -1.51 4.03
CA ASN A 12 -3.98 -0.49 4.53
C ASN A 12 -3.11 -1.01 5.67
N SER A 13 -3.68 -1.76 6.61
CA SER A 13 -2.89 -2.32 7.72
C SER A 13 -1.89 -3.39 7.27
N MET A 14 -2.20 -4.16 6.21
CA MET A 14 -1.23 -5.09 5.61
C MET A 14 -0.09 -4.35 4.93
N LEU A 15 -0.39 -3.34 4.11
CA LEU A 15 0.63 -2.54 3.43
C LEU A 15 1.50 -1.76 4.42
N GLU A 16 0.89 -1.19 5.47
CA GLU A 16 1.61 -0.49 6.53
C GLU A 16 2.58 -1.42 7.27
N LYS A 17 2.18 -2.68 7.53
CA LYS A 17 3.10 -3.68 8.11
C LYS A 17 4.30 -3.97 7.21
N VAL A 18 4.17 -3.90 5.89
CA VAL A 18 5.30 -4.06 4.97
C VAL A 18 6.24 -2.87 5.08
N VAL A 19 5.70 -1.65 5.02
CA VAL A 19 6.48 -0.40 5.14
C VAL A 19 7.23 -0.34 6.47
N LYS A 20 6.58 -0.68 7.59
CA LYS A 20 7.17 -0.63 8.94
C LYS A 20 8.29 -1.65 9.19
N ARG A 21 8.51 -2.62 8.29
CA ARG A 21 9.64 -3.56 8.40
C ARG A 21 10.96 -2.93 7.96
N TYR A 22 10.92 -1.84 7.21
CA TYR A 22 12.13 -1.12 6.81
C TYR A 22 12.53 -0.11 7.88
N PRO A 23 13.83 0.04 8.17
CA PRO A 23 14.30 1.09 9.07
C PRO A 23 14.10 2.46 8.43
N THR A 24 14.02 3.49 9.27
CA THR A 24 14.09 4.87 8.78
C THR A 24 15.53 5.18 8.38
N PHE A 25 15.80 5.19 7.07
CA PHE A 25 17.15 5.32 6.52
C PHE A 25 17.90 6.63 6.88
N GLU A 26 17.16 7.68 7.24
CA GLU A 26 17.71 8.96 7.68
C GLU A 26 18.48 8.85 9.00
N TYR A 27 18.11 7.90 9.86
CA TYR A 27 18.74 7.68 11.16
C TYR A 27 19.80 6.58 11.16
N LEU A 28 20.08 5.97 10.00
CA LEU A 28 21.18 5.00 9.88
C LEU A 28 22.53 5.71 9.85
N GLU A 29 23.53 5.13 10.52
CA GLU A 29 24.90 5.61 10.41
C GLU A 29 25.40 5.53 8.96
N PRO A 30 26.35 6.41 8.56
CA PRO A 30 26.83 6.48 7.18
C PRO A 30 27.26 5.12 6.60
N PHE A 31 27.97 4.30 7.37
CA PHE A 31 28.41 2.97 6.95
C PHE A 31 27.24 2.06 6.55
N TYR A 32 26.20 1.96 7.38
CA TYR A 32 25.03 1.13 7.06
C TYR A 32 24.23 1.68 5.88
N ARG A 33 24.18 3.01 5.72
CA ARG A 33 23.51 3.63 4.59
C ARG A 33 24.23 3.31 3.28
N GLU A 34 25.56 3.42 3.25
CA GLU A 34 26.38 3.07 2.09
C GLU A 34 26.28 1.59 1.75
N LEU A 35 26.31 0.72 2.77
CA LEU A 35 26.15 -0.73 2.58
C LEU A 35 24.79 -1.08 1.93
N ILE A 36 23.71 -0.48 2.42
CA ILE A 36 22.37 -0.67 1.84
C ILE A 36 22.32 -0.13 0.42
N ASP A 37 22.90 1.05 0.18
CA ASP A 37 22.87 1.69 -1.13
C ASP A 37 23.59 0.85 -2.19
N ILE A 38 24.76 0.32 -1.87
CA ILE A 38 25.52 -0.58 -2.77
C ILE A 38 24.76 -1.89 -3.02
N THR A 39 24.02 -2.41 -2.04
CA THR A 39 23.36 -3.72 -2.15
C THR A 39 22.04 -3.67 -2.91
N VAL A 40 21.22 -2.63 -2.67
CA VAL A 40 19.82 -2.56 -3.14
C VAL A 40 19.37 -1.18 -3.63
N SER A 41 20.24 -0.18 -3.66
CA SER A 41 19.92 1.24 -3.89
C SER A 41 18.93 1.82 -2.86
N LEU A 42 19.39 2.84 -2.13
CA LEU A 42 18.57 3.53 -1.15
C LEU A 42 17.39 4.27 -1.81
N ASP A 43 17.64 4.83 -2.99
CA ASP A 43 16.66 5.59 -3.75
C ASP A 43 15.56 4.68 -4.30
N GLU A 44 15.91 3.51 -4.84
CA GLU A 44 14.91 2.53 -5.27
C GLU A 44 14.08 2.03 -4.09
N LEU A 45 14.69 1.72 -2.93
CA LEU A 45 13.95 1.37 -1.72
C LEU A 45 12.93 2.44 -1.32
N LYS A 46 13.36 3.71 -1.24
CA LYS A 46 12.48 4.84 -0.90
C LYS A 46 11.37 5.02 -1.92
N HIS A 47 11.67 4.91 -3.21
CA HIS A 47 10.68 5.01 -4.28
C HIS A 47 9.59 3.94 -4.12
N ASN A 48 9.99 2.68 -3.95
CA ASN A 48 9.07 1.56 -3.82
C ASN A 48 8.23 1.64 -2.52
N ILE A 49 8.83 2.04 -1.39
CA ILE A 49 8.08 2.31 -0.14
C ILE A 49 7.08 3.46 -0.33
N GLY A 50 7.49 4.50 -1.06
CA GLY A 50 6.63 5.63 -1.44
C GLY A 50 5.42 5.19 -2.27
N ALA A 51 5.61 4.26 -3.20
CA ALA A 51 4.53 3.69 -4.02
C ALA A 51 3.48 2.96 -3.16
N LEU A 52 3.89 2.16 -2.17
CA LEU A 52 2.97 1.52 -1.21
C LEU A 52 2.19 2.58 -0.40
N SER A 53 2.88 3.64 0.04
CA SER A 53 2.24 4.76 0.76
C SER A 53 1.21 5.50 -0.09
N TRP A 54 1.51 5.70 -1.38
CA TRP A 54 0.54 6.22 -2.36
C TRP A 54 -0.66 5.28 -2.53
N GLY A 55 -0.43 3.97 -2.62
CA GLY A 55 -1.48 2.95 -2.73
C GLY A 55 -2.46 3.01 -1.55
N MET A 56 -1.94 3.06 -0.33
CA MET A 56 -2.75 3.17 0.90
C MET A 56 -3.63 4.43 0.91
N LYS A 57 -3.05 5.60 0.58
CA LYS A 57 -3.77 6.87 0.49
C LYS A 57 -4.87 6.82 -0.57
N THR A 58 -4.58 6.20 -1.71
CA THR A 58 -5.52 6.06 -2.83
C THR A 58 -6.71 5.16 -2.47
N ILE A 59 -6.46 4.01 -1.83
CA ILE A 59 -7.51 3.11 -1.34
C ILE A 59 -8.39 3.82 -0.31
N GLN A 60 -7.78 4.57 0.61
CA GLN A 60 -8.50 5.36 1.62
C GLN A 60 -9.40 6.44 0.97
N LYS A 61 -8.94 7.07 -0.11
CA LYS A 61 -9.75 8.02 -0.90
C LYS A 61 -10.95 7.32 -1.57
N ILE A 62 -10.72 6.19 -2.24
CA ILE A 62 -11.78 5.39 -2.88
C ILE A 62 -12.83 4.94 -1.85
N LYS A 63 -12.39 4.50 -0.66
CA LYS A 63 -13.28 4.15 0.45
C LYS A 63 -14.21 5.31 0.81
N ASN A 64 -13.62 6.48 1.07
CA ASN A 64 -14.36 7.67 1.49
C ASN A 64 -15.37 8.14 0.41
N GLU A 65 -14.96 8.14 -0.86
CA GLU A 65 -15.85 8.44 -2.00
C GLU A 65 -17.02 7.45 -2.08
N THR A 66 -16.72 6.15 -1.97
CA THR A 66 -17.74 5.09 -2.05
C THR A 66 -18.73 5.19 -0.90
N ILE A 67 -18.25 5.36 0.34
CA ILE A 67 -19.13 5.51 1.50
C ILE A 67 -20.03 6.74 1.36
N ARG A 68 -19.50 7.87 0.87
CA ARG A 68 -20.31 9.08 0.58
C ARG A 68 -21.41 8.79 -0.44
N LYS A 69 -21.11 8.06 -1.52
CA LYS A 69 -22.12 7.64 -2.52
C LYS A 69 -23.16 6.70 -1.91
N MET A 70 -22.73 5.71 -1.13
CA MET A 70 -23.63 4.74 -0.48
C MET A 70 -24.57 5.42 0.52
N LYS A 71 -24.11 6.43 1.27
CA LYS A 71 -24.96 7.20 2.21
C LYS A 71 -26.08 7.99 1.52
N ARG A 72 -25.95 8.31 0.23
CA ARG A 72 -26.92 9.11 -0.53
C ARG A 72 -28.00 8.28 -1.23
N THR A 73 -27.93 6.94 -1.15
CA THR A 73 -28.87 6.04 -1.85
C THR A 73 -29.51 5.05 -0.89
N LYS A 74 -30.80 4.78 -1.06
CA LYS A 74 -31.55 3.73 -0.34
C LYS A 74 -31.77 2.46 -1.17
N ASP A 75 -31.48 2.53 -2.48
CA ASP A 75 -31.58 1.40 -3.41
C ASP A 75 -30.51 0.33 -3.11
N ILE A 76 -30.98 -0.88 -2.79
CA ILE A 76 -30.15 -2.04 -2.41
C ILE A 76 -29.29 -2.53 -3.58
N ASP A 77 -29.82 -2.56 -4.80
CA ASP A 77 -29.08 -3.03 -5.97
C ASP A 77 -27.94 -2.06 -6.29
N ARG A 78 -28.22 -0.75 -6.18
CA ARG A 78 -27.21 0.29 -6.32
C ARG A 78 -26.13 0.19 -5.24
N LEU A 79 -26.48 -0.12 -4.00
CA LEU A 79 -25.50 -0.36 -2.93
C LEU A 79 -24.60 -1.57 -3.24
N GLY A 80 -25.17 -2.64 -3.81
CA GLY A 80 -24.43 -3.81 -4.28
C GLY A 80 -23.41 -3.47 -5.36
N LYS A 81 -23.84 -2.71 -6.39
CA LYS A 81 -22.98 -2.24 -7.49
C LYS A 81 -21.84 -1.35 -7.00
N LEU A 82 -22.13 -0.38 -6.13
CA LEU A 82 -21.11 0.52 -5.54
C LEU A 82 -20.04 -0.25 -4.76
N ARG A 83 -20.44 -1.29 -4.01
CA ARG A 83 -19.49 -2.16 -3.31
C ARG A 83 -18.59 -2.91 -4.28
N LYS A 84 -19.14 -3.49 -5.35
CA LYS A 84 -18.38 -4.21 -6.38
C LYS A 84 -17.40 -3.29 -7.11
N GLU A 85 -17.84 -2.08 -7.46
CA GLU A 85 -16.99 -1.04 -8.04
C GLU A 85 -15.79 -0.72 -7.13
N ALA A 86 -16.04 -0.48 -5.84
CA ALA A 86 -14.98 -0.17 -4.88
C ALA A 86 -13.92 -1.29 -4.78
N TYR A 87 -14.34 -2.56 -4.74
CA TYR A 87 -13.41 -3.69 -4.72
C TYR A 87 -12.61 -3.79 -6.01
N GLY A 88 -13.23 -3.59 -7.17
CA GLY A 88 -12.49 -3.53 -8.44
C GLY A 88 -11.43 -2.42 -8.45
N ARG A 89 -11.77 -1.24 -7.93
CA ARG A 89 -10.83 -0.11 -7.80
C ARG A 89 -9.71 -0.42 -6.82
N TYR A 90 -9.98 -1.08 -5.68
CA TYR A 90 -8.93 -1.50 -4.74
C TYR A 90 -7.96 -2.49 -5.40
N ILE A 91 -8.48 -3.51 -6.09
CA ILE A 91 -7.65 -4.48 -6.82
C ILE A 91 -6.79 -3.78 -7.88
N SER A 92 -7.37 -2.83 -8.62
CA SER A 92 -6.60 -2.06 -9.61
C SER A 92 -5.47 -1.24 -8.99
N VAL A 93 -5.65 -0.70 -7.78
CA VAL A 93 -4.56 0.00 -7.07
C VAL A 93 -3.49 -0.98 -6.62
N LEU A 94 -3.88 -2.14 -6.08
CA LEU A 94 -2.93 -3.17 -5.64
C LEU A 94 -2.08 -3.69 -6.80
N LYS A 95 -2.68 -3.97 -7.95
CA LYS A 95 -1.95 -4.39 -9.17
C LYS A 95 -0.95 -3.34 -9.67
N ARG A 96 -1.21 -2.05 -9.45
CA ARG A 96 -0.28 -0.98 -9.85
C ARG A 96 0.96 -0.89 -8.97
N ILE A 97 0.92 -1.47 -7.77
CA ILE A 97 2.05 -1.48 -6.84
C ILE A 97 2.63 -2.89 -6.65
N GLU A 98 2.23 -3.84 -7.49
CA GLU A 98 2.63 -5.25 -7.41
C GLU A 98 4.14 -5.40 -7.58
N ASP A 99 4.68 -4.84 -8.66
CA ASP A 99 6.12 -4.82 -8.92
C ASP A 99 6.92 -4.15 -7.79
N ASN A 100 6.36 -3.12 -7.15
CA ASN A 100 6.99 -2.47 -6.01
C ASN A 100 7.06 -3.40 -4.79
N MET A 101 6.01 -4.20 -4.55
CA MET A 101 6.01 -5.19 -3.47
C MET A 101 7.01 -6.32 -3.74
N GLU A 102 7.12 -6.77 -4.99
CA GLU A 102 8.10 -7.78 -5.41
C GLU A 102 9.54 -7.29 -5.25
N PHE A 103 9.80 -6.04 -5.65
CA PHE A 103 11.08 -5.38 -5.43
C PHE A 103 11.43 -5.36 -3.94
N LEU A 104 10.51 -4.88 -3.10
CA LEU A 104 10.73 -4.80 -1.65
C LEU A 104 10.99 -6.18 -1.05
N ASN A 105 10.22 -7.20 -1.43
CA ASN A 105 10.44 -8.56 -0.94
C ASN A 105 11.83 -9.08 -1.33
N SER A 106 12.28 -8.83 -2.56
CA SER A 106 13.62 -9.22 -3.03
C SER A 106 14.73 -8.46 -2.30
N ALA A 107 14.56 -7.15 -2.11
CA ALA A 107 15.50 -6.31 -1.37
C ALA A 107 15.61 -6.77 0.09
N ARG A 108 14.50 -7.17 0.72
CA ARG A 108 14.50 -7.72 2.09
C ARG A 108 15.35 -8.99 2.19
N GLU A 109 15.26 -9.90 1.22
CA GLU A 109 16.06 -11.13 1.25
C GLU A 109 17.56 -10.86 1.06
N LYS A 110 17.93 -9.89 0.20
CA LYS A 110 19.33 -9.45 0.08
C LYS A 110 19.85 -8.84 1.38
N LEU A 111 19.07 -7.96 2.01
CA LEU A 111 19.46 -7.28 3.25
C LEU A 111 19.58 -8.24 4.45
N LYS A 112 18.90 -9.39 4.45
CA LYS A 112 19.05 -10.42 5.49
C LYS A 112 20.36 -11.21 5.39
N GLN A 113 21.01 -11.19 4.23
CA GLN A 113 22.26 -11.91 3.97
C GLN A 113 23.50 -11.06 4.30
N LEU A 114 23.30 -9.78 4.66
CA LEU A 114 24.30 -8.89 5.23
C LEU A 114 24.41 -9.12 6.75
#